data_AF-A0A1I7D6T7-F1
#
_entry.id   AF-A0A1I7D6T7-F1
#
_cell.length_a   1.000
_cell.length_b   1.000
_cell.length_c   1.000
_cell.angle_alpha   90.00
_cell.angle_beta   90.00
_cell.angle_gamma   90.00
#
_symmetry.space_group_name_H-M   'P 1'
#
loop_
_entity.id
_entity.type
_entity.pdbx_description
1 polymer ?
#
loop_
_entity_poly.entity_id
_entity_poly.type
_entity_poly.pdbx_seq_one_letter_code
_entity_poly.pdbx_strand_id
1 'polypeptide(L)'
;MINKIQNTERHQYHCASILKKTVLILFILSLTTFGWACTCNTIAKKVAKKITKNADYVLLGTAVENVHHSDSIEAVWDSEKVGINVKFKVEKVYKGSLQTEFVYINQFETDNCTQSFRFGEKYIIVGTLIEKFENLRPFSEAIYKKDEIFETVVSPPPPPIGGLSIRKMKCYNIEMELVDYWNKIAENEIVVYTNQCSSFHAESTYGKYFSK
;
A
#
# COMPACT_ATOMS: atom_id res chain seq x y z
N MET A 1 -56.33 42.74 10.29
CA MET A 1 -54.96 42.91 9.73
C MET A 1 -53.84 42.27 10.57
N ILE A 2 -54.06 41.97 11.86
CA ILE A 2 -53.02 41.45 12.78
C ILE A 2 -52.65 39.97 12.50
N ASN A 3 -53.60 39.13 12.07
CA ASN A 3 -53.35 37.70 11.79
C ASN A 3 -52.45 37.41 10.57
N LYS A 4 -52.24 38.39 9.68
CA LYS A 4 -51.39 38.18 8.48
C LYS A 4 -49.89 38.37 8.79
N ILE A 5 -49.57 39.11 9.85
CA ILE A 5 -48.19 39.39 10.25
C ILE A 5 -47.59 38.19 11.01
N GLN A 6 -48.35 37.60 11.93
CA GLN A 6 -47.91 36.44 12.72
C GLN A 6 -47.59 35.18 11.90
N ASN A 7 -48.25 34.99 10.76
CA ASN A 7 -48.01 33.82 9.90
C ASN A 7 -46.71 33.93 9.08
N THR A 8 -46.24 35.16 8.83
CA THR A 8 -45.02 35.41 8.05
C THR A 8 -43.77 35.17 8.91
N GLU A 9 -43.83 35.55 10.18
CA GLU A 9 -42.73 35.31 11.14
C GLU A 9 -42.51 33.81 11.39
N ARG A 10 -43.59 33.03 11.53
CA ARG A 10 -43.50 31.58 11.79
C ARG A 10 -42.82 30.80 10.65
N HIS A 11 -42.97 31.23 9.40
CA HIS A 11 -42.29 30.64 8.24
C HIS A 11 -40.79 30.98 8.19
N GLN A 12 -40.38 32.18 8.59
CA GLN A 12 -38.96 32.56 8.65
C GLN A 12 -38.18 31.73 9.68
N TYR A 13 -38.77 31.44 10.84
CA TYR A 13 -38.12 30.62 11.87
C TYR A 13 -37.93 29.16 11.43
N HIS A 14 -38.86 28.60 10.64
CA HIS A 14 -38.74 27.24 10.13
C HIS A 14 -37.64 27.09 9.07
N CYS A 15 -37.52 28.03 8.13
CA CYS A 15 -36.43 28.01 7.14
C CYS A 15 -35.05 28.18 7.78
N ALA A 16 -34.92 29.08 8.76
CA ALA A 16 -33.66 29.28 9.48
C ALA A 16 -33.25 28.04 10.30
N SER A 17 -34.22 27.31 10.87
CA SER A 17 -33.98 26.05 11.59
C SER A 17 -33.48 24.93 10.67
N ILE A 18 -34.07 24.79 9.49
CA ILE A 18 -33.67 23.79 8.50
C ILE A 18 -32.28 24.10 7.96
N LEU A 19 -31.98 25.37 7.62
CA LEU A 19 -30.66 25.77 7.12
C LEU A 19 -29.56 25.50 8.16
N LYS A 20 -29.80 25.80 9.45
CA LYS A 20 -28.86 25.48 10.53
C LYS A 20 -28.57 23.98 10.65
N LYS A 21 -29.61 23.15 10.54
CA LYS A 21 -29.45 21.68 10.58
C LYS A 21 -28.68 21.16 9.37
N THR A 22 -28.95 21.67 8.17
CA THR A 22 -28.25 21.28 6.94
C THR A 22 -26.77 21.70 6.98
N VAL A 23 -26.46 22.90 7.45
CA VAL A 23 -25.07 23.37 7.63
C VAL A 23 -24.33 22.53 8.67
N LEU A 24 -24.99 22.14 9.77
CA LEU A 24 -24.40 21.26 10.79
C LEU A 24 -24.10 19.86 10.22
N ILE A 25 -25.00 19.29 9.42
CA ILE A 25 -24.79 17.99 8.78
C ILE A 25 -23.63 18.06 7.77
N LEU A 26 -23.58 19.11 6.94
CA LEU A 26 -22.45 19.33 6.02
C LEU A 26 -21.12 19.51 6.77
N PHE A 27 -21.14 20.22 7.91
CA PHE A 27 -19.96 20.37 8.75
C PHE A 27 -19.49 19.03 9.33
N ILE A 28 -20.40 18.20 9.82
CA ILE A 28 -20.08 16.86 10.35
C ILE A 28 -19.57 15.93 9.24
N LEU A 29 -20.12 16.02 8.03
CA LEU A 29 -19.62 15.26 6.86
C LEU A 29 -18.28 15.81 6.34
N SER A 30 -17.95 17.08 6.60
CA SER A 30 -16.65 17.68 6.29
C SER A 30 -15.58 17.44 7.36
N LEU A 31 -15.95 16.89 8.53
CA LEU A 31 -14.99 16.33 9.47
C LEU A 31 -14.41 15.08 8.79
N THR A 32 -13.38 15.33 7.98
CA THR A 32 -12.64 14.32 7.24
C THR A 32 -12.39 13.13 8.16
N THR A 33 -12.86 11.96 7.73
CA THR A 33 -12.37 10.70 8.26
C THR A 33 -10.85 10.81 8.27
N PHE A 34 -10.23 10.76 9.45
CA PHE A 34 -8.78 10.67 9.57
C PHE A 34 -8.38 9.35 8.92
N GLY A 35 -8.21 9.39 7.59
CA GLY A 35 -7.46 8.39 6.88
C GLY A 35 -6.09 8.44 7.53
N TRP A 36 -5.70 7.33 8.15
CA TRP A 36 -4.36 7.19 8.67
C TRP A 36 -3.47 7.34 7.43
N ALA A 37 -2.86 8.51 7.23
CA ALA A 37 -1.92 8.69 6.14
C ALA A 37 -0.63 7.98 6.55
N CYS A 38 0.04 7.32 5.62
CA CYS A 38 1.35 6.79 5.92
C CYS A 38 2.27 7.96 6.31
N THR A 39 2.81 7.92 7.52
CA THR A 39 3.76 8.92 7.98
C THR A 39 5.12 8.27 8.10
N CYS A 40 6.00 8.58 7.14
CA CYS A 40 7.39 8.21 7.25
C CYS A 40 8.06 9.15 8.26
N ASN A 41 8.57 8.59 9.35
CA ASN A 41 9.38 9.36 10.29
C ASN A 41 10.53 10.05 9.55
N THR A 42 10.75 11.34 9.83
CA THR A 42 11.84 12.12 9.22
C THR A 42 13.16 11.37 9.32
N ILE A 43 13.70 10.96 8.18
CA ILE A 43 14.91 10.12 8.13
C ILE A 43 16.14 11.00 8.30
N ALA A 44 16.69 11.06 9.51
CA ALA A 44 18.00 11.67 9.74
C ALA A 44 19.13 10.75 9.21
N LYS A 45 20.29 11.31 8.86
CA LYS A 45 21.46 10.55 8.36
C LYS A 45 21.88 9.38 9.28
N LYS A 46 21.78 9.54 10.61
CA LYS A 46 22.07 8.47 11.57
C LYS A 46 21.06 7.32 11.48
N VAL A 47 19.80 7.65 11.24
CA VAL A 47 18.70 6.68 11.06
C VAL A 47 18.86 5.95 9.73
N ALA A 48 19.20 6.67 8.65
CA ALA A 48 19.50 6.06 7.34
C ALA A 48 20.56 4.97 7.45
N LYS A 49 21.67 5.20 8.15
CA LYS A 49 22.69 4.16 8.39
C LYS A 49 22.14 2.91 9.09
N LYS A 50 21.23 3.09 10.07
CA LYS A 50 20.60 1.97 10.78
C LYS A 50 19.66 1.20 9.86
N ILE A 51 18.87 1.90 9.05
CA ILE A 51 17.98 1.28 8.06
C ILE A 51 18.82 0.50 7.03
N THR A 52 19.86 1.13 6.45
CA THR A 52 20.80 0.45 5.54
C THR A 52 21.42 -0.79 6.17
N LYS A 53 21.79 -0.75 7.45
CA LYS A 53 22.37 -1.93 8.14
C LYS A 53 21.39 -3.11 8.19
N ASN A 54 20.10 -2.84 8.34
CA ASN A 54 19.06 -3.87 8.48
C ASN A 54 18.46 -4.34 7.13
N ALA A 55 18.59 -3.54 6.06
CA ALA A 55 18.12 -3.92 4.73
C ALA A 55 18.98 -5.04 4.12
N ASP A 56 18.40 -5.91 3.29
CA ASP A 56 19.21 -6.84 2.49
C ASP A 56 19.85 -6.13 1.29
N TYR A 57 19.09 -5.21 0.67
CA TYR A 57 19.49 -4.48 -0.53
C TYR A 57 19.36 -2.96 -0.37
N VAL A 58 20.29 -2.24 -1.01
CA VAL A 58 20.15 -0.81 -1.32
C VAL A 58 20.51 -0.61 -2.78
N LEU A 59 19.53 -0.28 -3.60
CA LEU A 59 19.61 -0.29 -5.06
C LEU A 59 19.26 1.08 -5.62
N LEU A 60 19.96 1.52 -6.67
CA LEU A 60 19.54 2.59 -7.56
C LEU A 60 19.10 1.97 -8.88
N GLY A 61 17.99 2.44 -9.42
CA GLY A 61 17.48 1.97 -10.70
C GLY A 61 16.19 2.64 -11.12
N THR A 62 15.50 2.03 -12.08
CA THR A 62 14.25 2.53 -12.65
C THR A 62 13.19 1.43 -12.73
N ALA A 63 11.93 1.80 -12.49
CA ALA A 63 10.81 0.92 -12.82
C ALA A 63 10.63 0.88 -14.34
N VAL A 64 10.45 -0.31 -14.91
CA VAL A 64 10.35 -0.51 -16.37
C VAL A 64 9.07 -1.17 -16.82
N GLU A 65 8.44 -1.96 -15.94
CA GLU A 65 7.27 -2.77 -16.25
C GLU A 65 6.50 -3.04 -14.95
N ASN A 66 5.19 -3.17 -15.06
CA ASN A 66 4.40 -3.61 -13.93
C ASN A 66 4.44 -5.14 -13.77
N VAL A 67 4.26 -5.61 -12.55
CA VAL A 67 4.22 -7.04 -12.22
C VAL A 67 2.82 -7.37 -11.74
N HIS A 68 2.02 -7.96 -12.63
CA HIS A 68 0.61 -8.23 -12.41
C HIS A 68 0.30 -9.72 -12.52
N HIS A 69 -0.73 -10.15 -11.81
CA HIS A 69 -1.28 -11.52 -11.88
C HIS A 69 -2.48 -11.62 -12.83
N SER A 70 -3.17 -10.51 -13.14
CA SER A 70 -4.45 -10.53 -13.85
C SER A 70 -4.65 -9.32 -14.78
N ASP A 71 -4.99 -9.67 -16.04
CA ASP A 71 -5.18 -8.82 -17.22
C ASP A 71 -6.11 -7.58 -17.04
N SER A 72 -7.06 -7.63 -16.11
CA SER A 72 -8.15 -6.64 -16.06
C SER A 72 -7.82 -5.32 -15.34
N ILE A 73 -6.81 -5.30 -14.46
CA ILE A 73 -6.38 -4.07 -13.73
C ILE A 73 -5.26 -3.34 -14.50
N GLU A 74 -4.76 -3.95 -15.56
CA GLU A 74 -3.49 -3.63 -16.24
C GLU A 74 -3.56 -2.38 -17.11
N ALA A 75 -4.69 -2.16 -17.81
CA ALA A 75 -4.75 -1.16 -18.87
C ALA A 75 -4.52 0.28 -18.39
N VAL A 76 -5.03 0.63 -17.20
CA VAL A 76 -4.93 2.01 -16.71
C VAL A 76 -3.51 2.31 -16.26
N TRP A 77 -2.93 1.47 -15.42
CA TRP A 77 -1.62 1.69 -14.80
C TRP A 77 -0.49 1.59 -15.83
N ASP A 78 -0.60 0.65 -16.77
CA ASP A 78 0.36 0.53 -17.88
C ASP A 78 0.26 1.72 -18.83
N SER A 79 -0.95 2.21 -19.12
CA SER A 79 -1.14 3.40 -19.97
C SER A 79 -0.56 4.67 -19.33
N GLU A 80 -0.66 4.79 -18.00
CA GLU A 80 -0.10 5.91 -17.23
C GLU A 80 1.40 5.76 -16.94
N LYS A 81 1.97 4.57 -17.23
CA LYS A 81 3.35 4.20 -16.91
C LYS A 81 3.67 4.36 -15.43
N VAL A 82 2.75 3.87 -14.59
CA VAL A 82 2.84 3.90 -13.12
C VAL A 82 2.58 2.51 -12.55
N GLY A 83 3.29 2.19 -11.47
CA GLY A 83 3.29 0.86 -10.87
C GLY A 83 3.51 0.84 -9.36
N ILE A 84 3.02 -0.20 -8.69
CA ILE A 84 3.33 -0.45 -7.27
C ILE A 84 4.11 -1.75 -7.11
N ASN A 85 3.77 -2.78 -7.87
CA ASN A 85 4.61 -3.96 -8.04
C ASN A 85 5.25 -3.84 -9.41
N VAL A 86 6.57 -3.78 -9.46
CA VAL A 86 7.27 -3.43 -10.70
C VAL A 86 8.50 -4.30 -10.91
N LYS A 87 8.80 -4.58 -12.17
CA LYS A 87 10.12 -5.01 -12.58
C LYS A 87 11.01 -3.79 -12.58
N PHE A 88 12.12 -3.88 -11.86
CA PHE A 88 13.00 -2.76 -11.59
C PHE A 88 14.39 -3.05 -12.14
N LYS A 89 14.83 -2.22 -13.07
CA LYS A 89 16.15 -2.32 -13.69
C LYS A 89 17.18 -1.65 -12.77
N VAL A 90 18.13 -2.42 -12.28
CA VAL A 90 19.17 -1.95 -11.37
C VAL A 90 20.30 -1.30 -12.16
N GLU A 91 20.60 -0.04 -11.83
CA GLU A 91 21.75 0.70 -12.38
C GLU A 91 22.97 0.60 -11.46
N LYS A 92 22.74 0.57 -10.14
CA LYS A 92 23.83 0.52 -9.15
C LYS A 92 23.37 -0.16 -7.86
N VAL A 93 24.26 -0.97 -7.28
CA VAL A 93 24.08 -1.62 -5.99
C VAL A 93 24.96 -0.92 -4.96
N TYR A 94 24.36 -0.37 -3.90
CA TYR A 94 25.07 0.18 -2.73
C TYR A 94 25.19 -0.85 -1.60
N LYS A 95 24.22 -1.77 -1.49
CA LYS A 95 24.25 -2.89 -0.55
C LYS A 95 23.57 -4.12 -1.16
N GLY A 96 24.11 -5.29 -0.81
CA GLY A 96 23.67 -6.60 -1.31
C GLY A 96 24.56 -7.09 -2.44
N SER A 97 24.29 -8.30 -2.94
CA SER A 97 24.95 -8.86 -4.11
C SER A 97 23.88 -9.29 -5.10
N LEU A 98 23.96 -8.80 -6.34
CA LEU A 98 23.05 -9.16 -7.42
C LEU A 98 23.82 -9.86 -8.53
N GLN A 99 23.22 -10.90 -9.09
CA GLN A 99 23.72 -11.60 -10.29
C GLN A 99 22.86 -11.29 -11.53
N THR A 100 21.86 -10.42 -11.39
CA THR A 100 20.89 -10.06 -12.42
C THR A 100 20.78 -8.54 -12.52
N GLU A 101 20.44 -8.05 -13.72
CA GLU A 101 20.18 -6.62 -13.97
C GLU A 101 18.80 -6.19 -13.46
N PHE A 102 17.90 -7.15 -13.19
CA PHE A 102 16.52 -6.87 -12.79
C PHE A 102 16.22 -7.45 -11.42
N VAL A 103 15.41 -6.73 -10.66
CA VAL A 103 14.76 -7.23 -9.44
C VAL A 103 13.27 -6.96 -9.53
N TYR A 104 12.49 -7.75 -8.81
CA TYR A 104 11.05 -7.60 -8.74
C TYR A 104 10.70 -6.91 -7.43
N ILE A 105 10.11 -5.72 -7.53
CA ILE A 105 9.66 -4.97 -6.37
C ILE A 105 8.25 -5.41 -6.03
N ASN A 106 8.08 -5.85 -4.79
CA ASN A 106 6.80 -6.21 -4.23
C ASN A 106 6.49 -5.28 -3.05
N GLN A 107 5.32 -4.65 -3.07
CA GLN A 107 4.83 -3.78 -1.99
C GLN A 107 3.51 -4.29 -1.41
N PHE A 108 3.19 -5.58 -1.60
CA PHE A 108 1.93 -6.26 -1.27
C PHE A 108 1.00 -5.43 -0.38
N GLU A 109 -0.03 -4.83 -0.98
CA GLU A 109 -1.12 -4.08 -0.34
C GLU A 109 -0.74 -3.48 1.02
N THR A 110 0.36 -2.71 1.07
CA THR A 110 0.77 -1.98 2.28
C THR A 110 -0.16 -0.80 2.58
N ASP A 111 -1.47 -0.96 2.32
CA ASP A 111 -2.51 0.03 2.45
C ASP A 111 -2.05 1.40 1.89
N ASN A 112 -2.26 2.43 2.70
CA ASN A 112 -1.86 3.82 2.52
C ASN A 112 -0.33 4.09 2.40
N CYS A 113 0.54 3.09 2.58
CA CYS A 113 2.00 3.22 2.59
C CYS A 113 2.68 2.76 1.30
N THR A 114 1.93 2.56 0.23
CA THR A 114 2.46 2.06 -1.03
C THR A 114 3.13 3.19 -1.85
N GLN A 115 4.31 2.94 -2.42
CA GLN A 115 4.97 3.87 -3.33
C GLN A 115 4.50 3.66 -4.78
N SER A 116 3.94 4.67 -5.41
CA SER A 116 3.76 4.65 -6.87
C SER A 116 5.09 4.96 -7.58
N PHE A 117 5.58 4.01 -8.38
CA PHE A 117 6.74 4.17 -9.24
C PHE A 117 6.32 4.64 -10.62
N ARG A 118 6.89 5.75 -11.10
CA ARG A 118 6.73 6.19 -12.48
C ARG A 118 7.85 5.59 -13.34
N PHE A 119 7.52 5.06 -14.51
CA PHE A 119 8.53 4.42 -15.35
C PHE A 119 9.51 5.45 -15.92
N GLY A 120 10.79 5.05 -15.99
CA GLY A 120 11.90 5.90 -16.42
C GLY A 120 12.42 6.86 -15.35
N GLU A 121 11.71 7.04 -14.23
CA GLU A 121 12.25 7.79 -13.09
C GLU A 121 13.19 6.93 -12.23
N LYS A 122 14.20 7.59 -11.65
CA LYS A 122 15.21 6.94 -10.82
C LYS A 122 14.82 6.92 -9.35
N TYR A 123 14.92 5.74 -8.75
CA TYR A 123 14.62 5.52 -7.35
C TYR A 123 15.79 4.85 -6.63
N ILE A 124 15.94 5.19 -5.36
CA ILE A 124 16.70 4.42 -4.39
C ILE A 124 15.72 3.52 -3.64
N ILE A 125 15.92 2.20 -3.75
CA ILE A 125 15.16 1.18 -3.04
C ILE A 125 16.00 0.64 -1.89
N VAL A 126 15.47 0.73 -0.68
CA VAL A 126 16.05 0.13 0.53
C VAL A 126 15.16 -1.03 0.93
N GLY A 127 15.55 -2.23 0.55
CA GLY A 127 14.62 -3.35 0.52
C GLY A 127 15.07 -4.57 1.31
N THR A 128 14.11 -5.42 1.64
CA THR A 128 14.35 -6.72 2.27
C THR A 128 14.09 -7.82 1.24
N LEU A 129 14.95 -8.83 1.19
CA LEU A 129 14.74 -9.98 0.30
C LEU A 129 13.49 -10.74 0.73
N ILE A 130 12.66 -11.13 -0.23
CA ILE A 130 11.61 -12.12 -0.03
C ILE A 130 12.06 -13.42 -0.68
N GLU A 131 12.33 -14.43 0.14
CA GLU A 131 12.68 -15.79 -0.31
C GLU A 131 11.41 -16.64 -0.54
N LYS A 132 10.32 -16.34 0.18
CA LYS A 132 9.08 -17.10 0.07
C LYS A 132 7.86 -16.28 0.52
N PHE A 133 6.74 -16.52 -0.13
CA PHE A 133 5.41 -16.06 0.28
C PHE A 133 4.66 -17.23 0.94
N GLU A 134 4.24 -17.03 2.19
CA GLU A 134 3.49 -18.00 2.97
C GLU A 134 2.04 -17.55 3.06
N ASN A 135 1.14 -18.31 2.44
CA ASN A 135 -0.28 -18.12 2.62
C ASN A 135 -0.68 -18.60 4.02
N LEU A 136 -1.14 -17.67 4.87
CA LEU A 136 -1.57 -17.96 6.24
C LEU A 136 -3.09 -17.93 6.40
N ARG A 137 -3.83 -18.33 5.35
CA ARG A 137 -5.30 -18.51 5.40
C ARG A 137 -5.76 -19.12 6.75
N PRO A 138 -6.92 -18.67 7.22
CA PRO A 138 -8.11 -19.40 6.83
C PRO A 138 -8.99 -18.46 6.01
N PHE A 139 -9.03 -18.64 4.70
CA PHE A 139 -10.26 -18.28 4.00
C PHE A 139 -11.26 -19.22 4.64
N SER A 140 -12.28 -18.69 5.32
CA SER A 140 -13.49 -19.47 5.47
C SER A 140 -13.92 -19.77 4.05
N GLU A 141 -13.53 -20.93 3.53
CA GLU A 141 -14.52 -21.70 2.82
C GLU A 141 -15.71 -21.65 3.77
N ALA A 142 -16.75 -20.91 3.40
CA ALA A 142 -18.07 -21.40 3.74
C ALA A 142 -18.02 -22.84 3.23
N ILE A 143 -17.72 -23.77 4.13
CA ILE A 143 -17.79 -25.18 3.86
C ILE A 143 -19.29 -25.33 3.61
N TYR A 144 -19.72 -25.23 2.34
CA TYR A 144 -21.02 -25.69 1.91
C TYR A 144 -20.97 -27.22 1.97
N LYS A 145 -20.78 -27.76 3.19
CA LYS A 145 -21.29 -29.05 3.54
C LYS A 145 -22.79 -28.82 3.60
N LYS A 146 -23.46 -29.30 2.55
CA LYS A 146 -24.87 -29.68 2.53
C LYS A 146 -25.53 -29.51 3.92
N ASP A 147 -26.28 -28.43 4.05
CA ASP A 147 -27.39 -28.28 4.98
C ASP A 147 -27.12 -27.89 6.46
N GLU A 148 -25.91 -27.48 6.88
CA GLU A 148 -25.71 -26.95 8.24
C GLU A 148 -24.92 -25.62 8.27
N ILE A 149 -25.59 -24.55 8.70
CA ILE A 149 -25.02 -23.23 8.95
C ILE A 149 -24.17 -23.33 10.23
N PHE A 150 -22.84 -23.41 10.09
CA PHE A 150 -21.96 -23.19 11.24
C PHE A 150 -21.86 -21.69 11.52
N GLU A 151 -22.02 -21.34 12.80
CA GLU A 151 -21.71 -20.00 13.31
C GLU A 151 -20.38 -19.52 12.75
N THR A 152 -20.38 -18.32 12.18
CA THR A 152 -19.16 -17.60 11.83
C THR A 152 -18.29 -17.55 13.07
N VAL A 153 -17.27 -18.42 13.14
CA VAL A 153 -16.22 -18.31 14.15
C VAL A 153 -15.67 -16.92 13.94
N VAL A 154 -15.91 -16.03 14.90
CA VAL A 154 -15.41 -14.65 14.90
C VAL A 154 -13.90 -14.79 14.85
N SER A 155 -13.35 -14.74 13.64
CA SER A 155 -11.91 -14.83 13.46
C SER A 155 -11.31 -13.66 14.24
N PRO A 156 -10.24 -13.89 15.03
CA PRO A 156 -9.53 -12.79 15.65
C PRO A 156 -9.21 -11.73 14.59
N PRO A 157 -9.21 -10.43 14.95
CA PRO A 157 -8.95 -9.37 13.98
C PRO A 157 -7.69 -9.72 13.21
N PRO A 158 -7.70 -9.61 11.86
CA PRO A 158 -6.56 -10.00 11.06
C PRO A 158 -5.33 -9.27 11.60
N PRO A 159 -4.21 -9.97 11.86
CA PRO A 159 -2.96 -9.29 12.14
C PRO A 159 -2.67 -8.31 11.00
N PRO A 160 -1.99 -7.18 11.26
CA PRO A 160 -1.68 -6.20 10.23
C PRO A 160 -1.09 -6.90 8.99
N ILE A 161 -1.62 -6.54 7.83
CA ILE A 161 -1.29 -7.11 6.53
C ILE A 161 0.24 -7.05 6.34
N GLY A 162 0.85 -8.17 5.92
CA GLY A 162 2.26 -8.20 5.52
C GLY A 162 3.27 -8.17 6.67
N GLY A 163 3.13 -9.07 7.65
CA GLY A 163 4.17 -9.29 8.65
C GLY A 163 5.38 -10.00 8.05
N LEU A 164 6.38 -9.24 7.58
CA LEU A 164 7.64 -9.83 7.10
C LEU A 164 8.39 -10.47 8.28
N SER A 165 8.43 -11.80 8.33
CA SER A 165 9.24 -12.54 9.30
C SER A 165 10.43 -13.15 8.58
N ILE A 166 11.63 -12.59 8.80
CA ILE A 166 12.93 -13.04 8.24
C ILE A 166 12.77 -13.61 6.83
N ARG A 167 12.72 -12.72 5.83
CA ARG A 167 12.64 -13.04 4.39
C ARG A 167 11.45 -13.88 3.92
N LYS A 168 10.52 -14.21 4.81
CA LYS A 168 9.24 -14.83 4.48
C LYS A 168 8.14 -13.79 4.61
N MET A 169 7.42 -13.56 3.52
CA MET A 169 6.26 -12.68 3.50
C MET A 169 5.03 -13.48 3.90
N LYS A 170 4.39 -13.09 5.00
CA LYS A 170 3.15 -13.70 5.48
C LYS A 170 1.95 -13.02 4.83
N CYS A 171 1.25 -13.76 3.98
CA CYS A 171 0.10 -13.29 3.23
C CYS A 171 -1.19 -13.74 3.93
N TYR A 172 -1.93 -12.80 4.51
CA TYR A 172 -3.22 -13.05 5.15
C TYR A 172 -4.34 -12.61 4.22
N ASN A 173 -5.38 -13.43 4.09
CA ASN A 173 -6.55 -13.13 3.24
C ASN A 173 -6.24 -12.87 1.75
N ILE A 174 -5.06 -13.29 1.28
CA ILE A 174 -4.67 -13.20 -0.13
C ILE A 174 -5.08 -14.47 -0.89
N GLU A 175 -5.52 -14.29 -2.13
CA GLU A 175 -5.81 -15.38 -3.07
C GLU A 175 -4.60 -16.31 -3.24
N MET A 176 -4.85 -17.62 -3.25
CA MET A 176 -3.78 -18.62 -3.34
C MET A 176 -2.99 -18.47 -4.66
N GLU A 177 -3.69 -18.18 -5.75
CA GLU A 177 -3.09 -17.99 -7.08
C GLU A 177 -2.07 -16.84 -7.09
N LEU A 178 -2.39 -15.72 -6.42
CA LEU A 178 -1.47 -14.60 -6.30
C LEU A 178 -0.23 -14.95 -5.47
N VAL A 179 -0.39 -15.73 -4.39
CA VAL A 179 0.75 -16.23 -3.60
C VAL A 179 1.63 -17.16 -4.44
N ASP A 180 1.03 -18.07 -5.20
CA ASP A 180 1.74 -19.01 -6.07
C ASP A 180 2.47 -18.30 -7.21
N TYR A 181 1.85 -17.26 -7.78
CA TYR A 181 2.48 -16.39 -8.78
C TYR A 181 3.77 -15.75 -8.25
N TRP A 182 3.71 -15.14 -7.07
CA TRP A 182 4.88 -14.51 -6.47
C TRP A 182 5.96 -15.50 -6.03
N ASN A 183 5.57 -16.70 -5.58
CA ASN A 183 6.51 -17.77 -5.30
C ASN A 183 7.25 -18.24 -6.56
N LYS A 184 6.56 -18.40 -7.70
CA LYS A 184 7.20 -18.75 -8.98
C LYS A 184 8.24 -17.72 -9.42
N ILE A 185 7.97 -16.43 -9.18
CA ILE A 185 8.96 -15.37 -9.41
C ILE A 185 10.14 -15.53 -8.45
N ALA A 186 9.88 -15.66 -7.14
CA ALA A 186 10.92 -15.78 -6.12
C ALA A 186 11.82 -17.03 -6.26
N GLU A 187 11.36 -18.07 -6.93
CA GLU A 187 12.15 -19.27 -7.23
C GLU A 187 13.31 -19.00 -8.21
N ASN A 188 13.13 -18.02 -9.12
CA ASN A 188 14.06 -17.79 -10.23
C ASN A 188 14.67 -16.38 -10.22
N GLU A 189 14.01 -15.44 -9.55
CA GLU A 189 14.32 -14.02 -9.60
C GLU A 189 14.42 -13.43 -8.18
N ILE A 190 15.10 -12.30 -8.08
CA ILE A 190 15.25 -11.60 -6.80
C ILE A 190 14.00 -10.75 -6.56
N VAL A 191 13.23 -11.10 -5.54
CA VAL A 191 12.07 -10.32 -5.10
C VAL A 191 12.42 -9.49 -3.86
N VAL A 192 12.15 -8.19 -3.92
CA VAL A 192 12.50 -7.24 -2.88
C VAL A 192 11.24 -6.57 -2.36
N TYR A 193 11.01 -6.69 -1.05
CA TYR A 193 9.99 -5.95 -0.34
C TYR A 193 10.42 -4.49 -0.10
N THR A 194 9.51 -3.55 -0.38
CA THR A 194 9.66 -2.13 -0.03
C THR A 194 8.29 -1.47 0.19
N ASN A 195 8.30 -0.19 0.53
CA ASN A 195 7.13 0.68 0.70
C ASN A 195 7.54 2.16 0.52
N GLN A 196 6.61 3.10 0.67
CA GLN A 196 6.85 4.54 0.59
C GLN A 196 7.95 5.05 1.55
N CYS A 197 8.14 4.41 2.70
CA CYS A 197 9.16 4.82 3.67
C CYS A 197 10.53 4.18 3.44
N SER A 198 10.66 3.38 2.38
CA SER A 198 11.88 2.69 2.01
C SER A 198 12.19 2.74 0.51
N SER A 199 11.39 3.52 -0.23
CA SER A 199 11.57 3.85 -1.65
C SER A 199 11.60 5.35 -1.81
N PHE A 200 12.64 5.89 -2.43
CA PHE A 200 12.84 7.34 -2.55
C PHE A 200 13.23 7.72 -3.97
N HIS A 201 12.74 8.83 -4.49
CA HIS A 201 13.33 9.40 -5.71
C HIS A 201 14.83 9.64 -5.47
N ALA A 202 15.66 9.28 -6.45
CA ALA A 202 17.12 9.33 -6.31
C ALA A 202 17.63 10.74 -5.96
N GLU A 203 17.01 11.77 -6.53
CA GLU A 203 17.37 13.17 -6.34
C GLU A 203 16.85 13.79 -5.04
N SER A 204 15.95 13.11 -4.34
CA SER A 204 15.38 13.59 -3.07
C SER A 204 16.44 13.65 -1.97
N THR A 205 16.21 14.51 -0.96
CA THR A 205 17.07 14.61 0.22
C THR A 205 17.28 13.25 0.89
N TYR A 206 16.24 12.42 0.97
CA TYR A 206 16.33 11.08 1.56
C TYR A 206 17.08 10.10 0.66
N GLY A 207 16.84 10.10 -0.66
CA GLY A 207 17.61 9.28 -1.62
C GLY A 207 19.12 9.54 -1.52
N LYS A 208 19.52 10.79 -1.28
CA LYS A 208 20.92 11.20 -1.06
C LYS A 208 21.55 10.66 0.23
N TYR A 209 20.76 10.21 1.21
CA TYR A 209 21.27 9.57 2.43
C TYR A 209 21.66 8.11 2.23
N PHE A 210 21.13 7.46 1.19
CA PHE A 210 21.32 6.03 0.91
C PHE A 210 22.25 5.77 -0.28
N SER A 211 22.66 6.80 -1.02
CA SER A 211 23.49 6.72 -2.23
C SER A 211 24.99 6.97 -1.97
N LYS A 212 25.49 6.66 -0.77
CA LYS A 212 26.87 6.92 -0.34
C LYS A 212 27.64 5.66 -0.05
#